data_AF-A0A952BSH4-F1
#
_entry.id   AF-A0A952BSH4-F1
#
_cell.length_a   1.000
_cell.length_b   1.000
_cell.length_c   1.000
_cell.angle_alpha   90.00
_cell.angle_beta   90.00
_cell.angle_gamma   90.00
#
_symmetry.space_group_name_H-M   'P 1'
#
loop_
_entity.id
_entity.type
_entity.pdbx_description
1 polymer ?
#
loop_
_entity_poly.entity_id
_entity_poly.type
_entity_poly.pdbx_seq_one_letter_code
_entity_poly.pdbx_strand_id
1 'polypeptide(L)'
;MQNIIDELRELKLQLRGTVDELLSFRNRLSEYDSDFIRRLYSLEVEINKYSNIPDSEKTLIYQNLIAGCDEFKQKIEEVILGIDSAIRKHTSSLIESGEKIDRCSEECPQDLKFTLSTLRQVYNENLEVFFGMKKIYQKYLKNIDEKLKLVY
;
A
#
# COMPACT_ATOMS: atom_id res chain seq x y z
N MET A 1 -6.59 -32.24 24.97
CA MET A 1 -5.33 -31.67 24.46
C MET A 1 -5.49 -31.56 22.95
N GLN A 2 -5.58 -30.34 22.42
CA GLN A 2 -5.59 -30.12 20.98
C GLN A 2 -4.24 -30.58 20.43
N ASN A 3 -4.24 -31.31 19.31
CA ASN A 3 -3.01 -31.78 18.69
C ASN A 3 -2.29 -30.59 18.05
N ILE A 4 -1.04 -30.33 18.44
CA ILE A 4 -0.19 -29.24 17.89
C ILE A 4 -0.14 -29.30 16.35
N ILE A 5 -0.16 -30.51 15.77
CA ILE A 5 -0.17 -30.69 14.32
C ILE A 5 -1.46 -30.16 13.68
N ASP A 6 -2.61 -30.31 14.35
CA ASP A 6 -3.88 -29.81 13.84
C ASP A 6 -3.98 -28.28 13.96
N GLU A 7 -3.45 -27.69 15.03
CA GLU A 7 -3.31 -26.23 15.16
C GLU A 7 -2.43 -25.63 14.05
N LEU A 8 -1.37 -26.34 13.64
CA LEU A 8 -0.48 -25.90 12.57
C LEU A 8 -1.10 -26.07 11.17
N ARG A 9 -1.98 -27.06 10.99
CA ARG A 9 -2.78 -27.21 9.77
C ARG A 9 -3.80 -26.07 9.65
N GLU A 10 -4.44 -25.70 10.75
CA GLU A 10 -5.32 -24.53 10.80
C GLU A 10 -4.54 -23.24 10.51
N LEU A 11 -3.36 -23.07 11.13
CA LEU A 11 -2.48 -21.94 10.85
C LEU A 11 -2.07 -21.85 9.38
N LYS A 12 -1.79 -22.99 8.74
CA LYS A 12 -1.51 -23.05 7.30
C LYS A 12 -2.68 -22.52 6.47
N LEU A 13 -3.91 -22.90 6.80
CA LEU A 13 -5.12 -22.42 6.12
C LEU A 13 -5.31 -20.91 6.32
N GLN A 14 -5.12 -20.42 7.55
CA GLN A 14 -5.20 -19.00 7.90
C GLN A 14 -4.15 -18.17 7.16
N LEU A 15 -2.89 -18.61 7.15
CA LEU A 15 -1.79 -17.93 6.45
C LEU A 15 -2.04 -17.89 4.94
N ARG A 16 -2.54 -18.99 4.36
CA ARG A 16 -2.91 -19.02 2.94
C ARG A 16 -4.00 -17.99 2.62
N GLY A 17 -5.09 -17.99 3.39
CA GLY A 17 -6.17 -17.01 3.21
C GLY A 17 -5.67 -15.57 3.35
N THR A 18 -4.78 -15.32 4.30
CA THR A 18 -4.19 -13.98 4.48
C THR A 18 -3.28 -13.60 3.31
N VAL A 19 -2.46 -14.53 2.78
CA VAL A 19 -1.67 -14.26 1.57
C VAL A 19 -2.57 -13.89 0.39
N ASP A 20 -3.69 -14.59 0.20
CA ASP A 20 -4.65 -14.28 -0.86
C ASP A 20 -5.28 -12.87 -0.68
N GLU A 21 -5.62 -12.50 0.55
CA GLU A 21 -6.09 -11.14 0.90
C GLU A 21 -5.03 -10.07 0.59
N LEU A 22 -3.77 -10.32 0.96
CA LEU A 22 -2.64 -9.41 0.71
C LEU A 22 -2.39 -9.24 -0.79
N LEU A 23 -2.44 -10.32 -1.57
CA LEU A 23 -2.32 -10.26 -3.03
C LEU A 23 -3.46 -9.46 -3.65
N SER A 24 -4.70 -9.66 -3.20
CA SER A 24 -5.85 -8.86 -3.64
C SER A 24 -5.67 -7.38 -3.31
N PHE A 25 -5.15 -7.06 -2.12
CA PHE A 25 -4.85 -5.67 -1.77
C PHE A 25 -3.73 -5.08 -2.63
N ARG A 26 -2.67 -5.83 -2.89
CA ARG A 26 -1.59 -5.42 -3.79
C ARG A 26 -2.08 -5.10 -5.20
N ASN A 27 -3.01 -5.89 -5.73
CA ASN A 27 -3.60 -5.62 -7.05
C ASN A 27 -4.36 -4.29 -7.05
N ARG A 28 -5.18 -4.03 -6.02
CA ARG A 28 -5.87 -2.73 -5.85
C ARG A 28 -4.88 -1.56 -5.74
N LEU A 29 -3.77 -1.73 -5.03
CA LEU A 29 -2.71 -0.70 -4.98
C LEU A 29 -2.10 -0.44 -6.36
N SER A 30 -1.97 -1.47 -7.20
CA SER A 30 -1.42 -1.31 -8.56
C SER A 30 -2.39 -0.53 -9.47
N GLU A 31 -3.70 -0.72 -9.27
CA GLU A 31 -4.75 0.07 -9.92
C GLU A 31 -4.70 1.54 -9.48
N TYR A 32 -4.61 1.79 -8.16
CA TYR A 32 -4.45 3.15 -7.63
C TYR A 32 -3.19 3.83 -8.16
N ASP A 33 -2.06 3.11 -8.22
CA ASP A 33 -0.80 3.65 -8.74
C ASP A 33 -0.93 4.12 -10.19
N SER A 34 -1.55 3.29 -11.04
CA SER A 34 -1.80 3.62 -12.44
C SER A 34 -2.69 4.87 -12.58
N ASP A 35 -3.74 4.95 -11.77
CA ASP A 35 -4.63 6.11 -11.73
C ASP A 35 -3.90 7.38 -11.26
N PHE A 36 -3.08 7.27 -10.21
CA PHE A 36 -2.32 8.37 -9.65
C PHE A 36 -1.29 8.90 -10.65
N ILE A 37 -0.54 8.02 -11.31
CA ILE A 37 0.41 8.41 -12.37
C ILE A 37 -0.29 9.18 -13.49
N ARG A 38 -1.42 8.66 -13.98
CA ARG A 38 -2.20 9.32 -15.03
C ARG A 38 -2.68 10.70 -14.60
N ARG A 39 -3.15 10.84 -13.36
CA ARG A 39 -3.64 12.11 -12.83
C ARG A 39 -2.50 13.11 -12.61
N LEU A 40 -1.35 12.66 -12.10
CA LEU A 40 -0.14 13.49 -11.97
C LEU A 40 0.31 14.05 -13.32
N TYR A 41 0.34 13.20 -14.36
CA TYR A 41 0.70 13.66 -15.71
C TYR A 41 -0.29 14.71 -16.24
N SER A 42 -1.59 14.47 -16.05
CA SER A 42 -2.63 15.42 -16.45
C SER A 42 -2.46 16.77 -15.73
N LEU A 43 -2.16 16.73 -14.43
CA LEU A 43 -1.89 17.91 -13.60
C LEU A 43 -0.69 18.69 -14.11
N GLU A 44 0.40 18.00 -14.43
CA GLU A 44 1.61 18.63 -14.95
C GLU A 44 1.36 19.35 -16.28
N VAL A 45 0.58 18.73 -17.17
CA VAL A 45 0.17 19.35 -18.44
C VAL A 45 -0.71 20.58 -18.20
N GLU A 46 -1.65 20.51 -17.26
CA GLU A 46 -2.51 21.64 -16.89
C GLU A 46 -1.67 22.80 -16.32
N ILE A 47 -0.78 22.53 -15.36
CA ILE A 47 0.17 23.49 -14.79
C ILE A 47 0.99 24.17 -15.89
N ASN A 48 1.55 23.38 -16.81
CA ASN A 48 2.38 23.91 -17.91
C ASN A 48 1.58 24.81 -18.87
N LYS A 49 0.29 24.53 -19.09
CA LYS A 49 -0.58 25.40 -19.89
C LYS A 49 -0.80 26.76 -19.22
N TYR A 50 -0.88 26.79 -17.89
CA TYR A 50 -1.14 28.02 -17.13
C TYR A 50 0.03 28.99 -17.07
N SER A 51 1.26 28.52 -17.30
CA SER A 51 2.46 29.38 -17.38
C SER A 51 2.31 30.54 -18.37
N ASN A 52 1.47 30.39 -19.41
CA ASN A 52 1.38 31.32 -20.53
C ASN A 52 0.07 32.14 -20.59
N ILE A 53 -0.79 32.06 -19.56
CA ILE A 53 -2.08 32.79 -19.52
C ILE A 53 -1.91 34.18 -18.88
N PRO A 54 -2.63 35.23 -19.34
CA PRO A 54 -2.64 36.54 -18.69
C PRO A 54 -3.18 36.51 -17.24
N ASP A 55 -2.63 37.34 -16.36
CA ASP A 55 -2.88 37.30 -14.90
C ASP A 55 -4.35 37.48 -14.48
N SER A 56 -5.16 38.17 -15.31
CA SER A 56 -6.59 38.36 -15.06
C SER A 56 -7.42 37.09 -15.18
N GLU A 57 -7.02 36.14 -16.03
CA GLU A 57 -7.67 34.83 -16.19
C GLU A 57 -7.04 33.76 -15.29
N LYS A 58 -5.78 33.96 -14.86
CA LYS A 58 -5.08 33.05 -13.95
C LYS A 58 -5.82 32.83 -12.64
N THR A 59 -6.40 33.86 -12.02
CA THR A 59 -6.89 33.75 -10.64
C THR A 59 -8.00 32.72 -10.45
N LEU A 60 -9.03 32.72 -11.31
CA LEU A 60 -10.16 31.78 -11.21
C LEU A 60 -9.74 30.35 -11.57
N ILE A 61 -8.92 30.22 -12.61
CA ILE A 61 -8.39 28.96 -13.10
C ILE A 61 -7.44 28.33 -12.05
N TYR A 62 -6.65 29.17 -11.39
CA TYR A 62 -5.74 28.78 -10.33
C TYR A 62 -6.47 28.22 -9.10
N GLN A 63 -7.58 28.86 -8.69
CA GLN A 63 -8.42 28.35 -7.61
C GLN A 63 -8.99 26.96 -7.93
N ASN A 64 -9.45 26.73 -9.16
CA ASN A 64 -9.95 25.43 -9.60
C ASN A 64 -8.84 24.37 -9.64
N LEU A 65 -7.63 24.75 -10.08
CA LEU A 65 -6.47 23.86 -10.07
C LEU A 65 -6.08 23.46 -8.64
N ILE A 66 -6.03 24.41 -7.69
CA ILE A 66 -5.76 24.13 -6.27
C ILE A 66 -6.81 23.17 -5.72
N ALA A 67 -8.10 23.47 -5.92
CA ALA A 67 -9.18 22.61 -5.45
C ALA A 67 -9.03 21.16 -5.98
N GLY A 68 -8.73 21.02 -7.28
CA GLY A 68 -8.49 19.71 -7.89
C GLY A 68 -7.23 19.01 -7.36
N CYS A 69 -6.19 19.76 -7.01
CA CYS A 69 -5.00 19.21 -6.34
C CYS A 69 -5.31 18.75 -4.91
N ASP A 70 -6.09 19.52 -4.16
CA ASP A 70 -6.45 19.21 -2.79
C ASP A 70 -7.32 17.94 -2.71
N GLU A 71 -8.32 17.82 -3.58
CA GLU A 71 -9.11 16.59 -3.72
C GLU A 71 -8.24 15.39 -4.08
N PHE A 72 -7.27 15.58 -4.99
CA PHE A 72 -6.38 14.50 -5.39
C PHE A 72 -5.41 14.09 -4.27
N LYS A 73 -4.83 15.06 -3.55
CA LYS A 73 -3.99 14.81 -2.37
C LYS A 73 -4.76 14.05 -1.30
N GLN A 74 -6.00 14.46 -1.01
CA GLN A 74 -6.86 13.76 -0.04
C GLN A 74 -7.06 12.29 -0.43
N LYS A 75 -7.32 12.00 -1.70
CA LYS A 75 -7.45 10.60 -2.17
C LYS A 75 -6.17 9.79 -1.97
N ILE A 76 -5.00 10.38 -2.22
CA ILE A 76 -3.71 9.71 -1.99
C ILE A 76 -3.51 9.45 -0.48
N GLU A 77 -3.84 10.43 0.37
CA GLU A 77 -3.76 10.31 1.83
C GLU A 77 -4.68 9.21 2.38
N GLU A 78 -5.92 9.11 1.88
CA GLU A 78 -6.86 8.03 2.24
C GLU A 78 -6.28 6.65 1.92
N VAL A 79 -5.63 6.49 0.76
CA VAL A 79 -4.96 5.24 0.38
C VAL A 79 -3.76 4.96 1.29
N ILE A 80 -2.95 5.97 1.61
CA ILE A 80 -1.83 5.83 2.57
C ILE A 80 -2.33 5.37 3.95
N LEU A 81 -3.42 5.95 4.45
CA LEU A 81 -4.04 5.55 5.71
C LEU A 81 -4.54 4.10 5.67
N GLY A 82 -5.12 3.68 4.54
CA GLY A 82 -5.50 2.29 4.29
C GLY A 82 -4.30 1.34 4.34
N ILE A 83 -3.19 1.71 3.70
CA ILE A 83 -1.92 0.97 3.76
C ILE A 83 -1.41 0.88 5.20
N ASP A 84 -1.40 1.97 5.95
CA ASP A 84 -0.94 2.00 7.35
C ASP A 84 -1.79 1.14 8.28
N SER A 85 -3.10 1.10 8.05
CA SER A 85 -4.00 0.20 8.76
C SER A 85 -3.66 -1.26 8.46
N ALA A 86 -3.48 -1.60 7.17
CA ALA A 86 -3.13 -2.95 6.74
C ALA A 86 -1.78 -3.40 7.32
N ILE A 87 -0.74 -2.59 7.19
CA ILE A 87 0.60 -2.87 7.73
C ILE A 87 0.50 -3.16 9.23
N ARG A 88 -0.14 -2.29 10.02
CA ARG A 88 -0.27 -2.50 11.47
C ARG A 88 -0.97 -3.81 11.82
N LYS A 89 -2.15 -4.07 11.22
CA LYS A 89 -2.93 -5.30 11.44
C LYS A 89 -2.09 -6.55 11.11
N HIS A 90 -1.44 -6.51 9.96
CA HIS A 90 -0.80 -7.69 9.39
C HIS A 90 0.60 -7.94 9.96
N THR A 91 1.33 -6.93 10.42
CA THR A 91 2.60 -7.11 11.15
C THR A 91 2.39 -7.84 12.47
N SER A 92 1.38 -7.46 13.27
CA SER A 92 1.07 -8.16 14.52
C SER A 92 0.70 -9.63 14.27
N SER A 93 -0.16 -9.88 13.28
CA SER A 93 -0.59 -11.25 12.92
C SER A 93 0.57 -12.13 12.45
N LEU A 94 1.54 -11.54 11.75
CA LEU A 94 2.74 -12.24 11.27
C LEU A 94 3.67 -12.63 12.42
N ILE A 95 3.84 -11.77 13.44
CA ILE A 95 4.64 -12.05 14.64
C ILE A 95 4.02 -13.22 15.41
N GLU A 96 2.72 -13.16 15.70
CA GLU A 96 2.00 -14.23 16.40
C GLU A 96 2.08 -15.57 15.65
N SER A 97 1.96 -15.53 14.33
CA SER A 97 2.10 -16.72 13.48
C SER A 97 3.53 -17.26 13.51
N GLY A 98 4.53 -16.38 13.54
CA GLY A 98 5.94 -16.74 13.69
C GLY A 98 6.21 -17.50 14.98
N GLU A 99 5.73 -16.99 16.11
CA GLU A 99 5.87 -17.64 17.42
C GLU A 99 5.20 -19.02 17.47
N LYS A 100 4.09 -19.22 16.75
CA LYS A 100 3.44 -20.54 16.63
C LYS A 100 4.25 -21.51 15.79
N ILE A 101 4.86 -21.05 14.70
CA ILE A 101 5.73 -21.86 13.84
C ILE A 101 7.02 -22.24 14.57
N ASP A 102 7.62 -21.29 15.29
CA ASP A 102 8.89 -21.47 16.00
C ASP A 102 8.76 -22.43 17.20
N ARG A 103 7.55 -22.54 17.76
CA ARG A 103 7.20 -23.55 18.79
C ARG A 103 6.99 -24.96 18.23
N CYS A 104 7.09 -25.19 16.91
CA CYS A 104 6.96 -26.55 16.40
C CYS A 104 8.13 -27.43 16.84
N SER A 105 7.83 -28.52 17.55
CA SER A 105 8.79 -29.52 18.04
C SER A 105 9.46 -30.30 16.90
N GLU A 106 10.45 -31.14 17.24
CA GLU A 106 11.13 -32.03 16.27
C GLU A 106 10.18 -33.05 15.60
N GLU A 107 8.99 -33.27 16.17
CA GLU A 107 7.96 -34.18 15.64
C GLU A 107 7.09 -33.57 14.52
N CYS A 108 7.33 -32.30 14.17
CA CYS A 108 6.66 -31.61 13.08
C CYS A 108 6.99 -32.27 11.72
N PRO A 109 6.00 -32.63 10.89
CA PRO A 109 6.28 -33.06 9.53
C PRO A 109 7.06 -31.98 8.78
N GLN A 110 8.21 -32.35 8.22
CA GLN A 110 9.14 -31.41 7.58
C GLN A 110 8.46 -30.61 6.46
N ASP A 111 7.57 -31.24 5.69
CA ASP A 111 6.78 -30.59 4.63
C ASP A 111 5.85 -29.49 5.16
N LEU A 112 5.25 -29.70 6.34
CA LEU A 112 4.36 -28.72 6.97
C LEU A 112 5.17 -27.52 7.46
N LYS A 113 6.32 -27.76 8.10
CA LYS A 113 7.23 -26.71 8.56
C LYS A 113 7.78 -25.88 7.39
N PHE A 114 8.15 -26.54 6.29
CA PHE A 114 8.58 -25.89 5.06
C PHE A 114 7.45 -25.01 4.49
N THR A 115 6.25 -25.57 4.32
CA THR A 115 5.09 -24.84 3.78
C THR A 115 4.75 -23.60 4.62
N LEU A 116 4.71 -23.74 5.95
CA LEU A 116 4.42 -22.62 6.86
C LEU A 116 5.49 -21.53 6.77
N SER A 117 6.76 -21.92 6.69
CA SER A 117 7.88 -20.97 6.54
C SER A 117 7.80 -20.22 5.21
N THR A 118 7.49 -20.91 4.11
CA THR A 118 7.29 -20.27 2.80
C THR A 118 6.10 -19.32 2.82
N LEU A 119 4.96 -19.71 3.39
CA LEU A 119 3.79 -18.82 3.50
C LEU A 119 4.10 -17.58 4.35
N ARG A 120 4.81 -17.74 5.46
CA ARG A 120 5.29 -16.64 6.31
C ARG A 120 6.21 -15.70 5.54
N GLN A 121 7.12 -16.24 4.72
CA GLN A 121 8.01 -15.44 3.89
C GLN A 121 7.23 -14.62 2.85
N VAL A 122 6.33 -15.27 2.08
CA VAL A 122 5.50 -14.59 1.08
C VAL A 122 4.63 -13.51 1.71
N TYR A 123 4.10 -13.77 2.92
CA TYR A 123 3.38 -12.77 3.70
C TYR A 123 4.28 -11.54 3.96
N ASN A 124 5.49 -11.77 4.50
CA ASN A 124 6.42 -10.69 4.81
C ASN A 124 6.79 -9.86 3.57
N GLU A 125 7.08 -10.52 2.45
CA GLU A 125 7.38 -9.85 1.18
C GLU A 125 6.25 -8.91 0.73
N ASN A 126 4.98 -9.30 0.91
CA ASN A 126 3.85 -8.42 0.59
C ASN A 126 3.78 -7.20 1.53
N LEU A 127 4.12 -7.34 2.81
CA LEU A 127 4.20 -6.19 3.71
C LEU A 127 5.30 -5.22 3.29
N GLU A 128 6.45 -5.72 2.89
CA GLU A 128 7.55 -4.89 2.36
C GLU A 128 7.13 -4.12 1.11
N VAL A 129 6.38 -4.75 0.20
CA VAL A 129 5.78 -4.08 -0.96
C VAL A 129 4.87 -2.94 -0.49
N PHE A 130 4.02 -3.14 0.52
CA PHE A 130 3.14 -2.09 1.03
C PHE A 130 3.91 -0.91 1.63
N PHE A 131 4.98 -1.17 2.37
CA PHE A 131 5.90 -0.12 2.83
C PHE A 131 6.53 0.65 1.66
N GLY A 132 6.91 -0.06 0.59
CA GLY A 132 7.42 0.55 -0.64
C GLY A 132 6.40 1.46 -1.31
N MET A 133 5.17 0.98 -1.51
CA MET A 133 4.07 1.74 -2.12
C MET A 133 3.71 2.98 -1.31
N LYS A 134 3.66 2.86 0.03
CA LYS A 134 3.46 4.01 0.92
C LYS A 134 4.48 5.12 0.64
N LYS A 135 5.77 4.77 0.56
CA LYS A 135 6.83 5.75 0.29
C LYS A 135 6.68 6.38 -1.09
N ILE A 136 6.23 5.64 -2.09
CA ILE A 136 5.96 6.16 -3.44
C ILE A 136 4.82 7.19 -3.39
N TYR A 137 3.71 6.87 -2.75
CA TYR A 137 2.56 7.78 -2.63
C TYR A 137 2.88 9.05 -1.83
N GLN A 138 3.70 8.93 -0.78
CA GLN A 138 4.24 10.10 -0.08
C GLN A 138 5.09 11.00 -0.98
N LYS A 139 5.85 10.43 -1.92
CA LYS A 139 6.58 11.20 -2.93
C LYS A 139 5.64 11.89 -3.92
N TYR A 140 4.52 11.26 -4.28
CA TYR A 140 3.51 11.88 -5.14
C TYR A 140 2.92 13.13 -4.51
N LEU A 141 2.53 13.07 -3.23
CA LEU A 141 2.07 14.25 -2.47
C LEU A 141 3.11 15.38 -2.51
N LYS A 142 4.37 15.07 -2.19
CA LYS A 142 5.47 16.04 -2.21
C LYS A 142 5.67 16.68 -3.58
N ASN A 143 5.56 15.90 -4.66
CA ASN A 143 5.70 16.40 -6.03
C ASN A 143 4.55 17.35 -6.39
N ILE A 144 3.31 17.04 -6.00
CA ILE A 144 2.16 17.95 -6.20
C ILE A 144 2.43 19.29 -5.52
N ASP A 145 2.88 19.28 -4.27
CA ASP A 145 3.20 20.51 -3.52
C ASP A 145 4.35 21.30 -4.15
N GLU A 146 5.39 20.63 -4.66
CA GLU A 146 6.49 21.27 -5.36
C GLU A 146 6.04 21.92 -6.68
N LYS A 147 5.18 21.25 -7.44
CA LYS A 147 4.66 21.77 -8.72
C LYS A 147 3.70 22.94 -8.51
N LEU A 148 2.85 22.90 -7.48
CA LEU A 148 1.96 24.01 -7.15
C LEU A 148 2.71 25.30 -6.79
N LYS A 149 3.89 25.19 -6.15
CA LYS A 149 4.75 26.34 -5.84
C LYS A 149 5.31 27.03 -7.08
N LEU A 150 5.42 26.35 -8.22
CA LEU A 150 5.90 26.96 -9.47
C LEU A 150 4.85 27.84 -10.14
N VAL A 151 3.59 27.75 -9.70
CA VAL A 151 2.47 28.51 -10.24
C VAL A 151 2.20 29.77 -9.38
N TYR A 152 2.71 29.81 -8.14
CA TYR A 152 2.75 30.99 -7.27
C TYR A 152 3.92 31.91 -7.65
#